data_AF-U2AC24-F1
#
_entry.id   AF-U2AC24-F1
#
_cell.length_a   1.000
_cell.length_b   1.000
_cell.length_c   1.000
_cell.angle_alpha   90.00
_cell.angle_beta   90.00
_cell.angle_gamma   90.00
#
_symmetry.space_group_name_H-M   'P 1'
#
loop_
_entity.id
_entity.type
_entity.pdbx_description
1 polymer ?
#
loop_
_entity_poly.entity_id
_entity_poly.type
_entity_poly.pdbx_seq_one_letter_code
_entity_poly.pdbx_strand_id
1 'polypeptide(L)'
;MKKILFIFIILLFNCHNAQNTGEMKIQQIPLEKQITYMIDITTNIPVIVYVNDIKASELNMPLGTAIDLNPYVLKNGKCKIKLQIFPLFRRGDTLVTVENIRRCNLFFGSYIRNKETDEILNYKADVALPIVAPKEDVPYFEQEWDVELTELPYELEGWSKGQDLRKWDKDKLEKKVVAFHQKIRKILNDGNSEEWMKLIQKRFDEVCI
;
A
#
# COMPACT_ATOMS: atom_id res chain seq x y z
N MET A 1 21.81 -53.42 51.87
CA MET A 1 21.63 -51.99 52.26
C MET A 1 22.70 -51.17 51.54
N LYS A 2 22.29 -50.15 50.76
CA LYS A 2 22.98 -48.87 50.47
C LYS A 2 24.48 -48.97 50.04
N LYS A 3 24.95 -48.56 48.86
CA LYS A 3 24.66 -47.38 48.02
C LYS A 3 25.16 -47.67 46.59
N ILE A 4 24.32 -47.46 45.58
CA ILE A 4 24.78 -47.35 44.18
C ILE A 4 24.94 -45.86 43.92
N LEU A 5 26.19 -45.43 43.72
CA LEU A 5 26.57 -44.08 43.33
C LEU A 5 26.39 -43.98 41.81
N PHE A 6 25.28 -43.41 41.35
CA PHE A 6 25.07 -43.14 39.93
C PHE A 6 25.67 -41.77 39.60
N ILE A 7 26.82 -41.78 38.93
CA ILE A 7 27.48 -40.59 38.38
C ILE A 7 26.77 -40.24 37.07
N PHE A 8 25.97 -39.19 37.08
CA PHE A 8 25.37 -38.57 35.89
C PHE A 8 26.43 -37.69 35.22
N ILE A 9 27.15 -38.23 34.25
CA ILE A 9 27.89 -37.46 33.25
C ILE A 9 27.56 -38.09 31.91
N ILE A 10 26.72 -37.44 31.12
CA ILE A 10 26.73 -37.54 29.65
C ILE A 10 25.89 -36.38 29.08
N LEU A 11 26.65 -35.44 28.50
CA LEU A 11 26.34 -34.66 27.30
C LEU A 11 25.24 -33.60 27.40
N LEU A 12 25.68 -32.44 27.88
CA LEU A 12 25.36 -31.15 27.28
C LEU A 12 25.66 -31.21 25.76
N PHE A 13 24.73 -31.74 24.97
CA PHE A 13 24.69 -31.41 23.56
C PHE A 13 24.24 -29.96 23.44
N ASN A 14 25.24 -29.10 23.29
CA ASN A 14 25.14 -27.82 22.61
C ASN A 14 24.25 -27.99 21.36
N CYS A 15 22.97 -27.64 21.46
CA CYS A 15 22.23 -27.17 20.30
C CYS A 15 22.73 -25.75 19.99
N HIS A 16 23.96 -25.65 19.49
CA HIS A 16 24.26 -24.64 18.49
C HIS A 16 23.56 -25.12 17.22
N ASN A 17 22.24 -24.92 17.15
CA ASN A 17 21.67 -24.60 15.86
C ASN A 17 22.33 -23.29 15.49
N ALA A 18 23.40 -23.37 14.70
CA ALA A 18 23.78 -22.29 13.82
C ALA A 18 22.57 -22.08 12.91
N GLN A 19 21.59 -21.31 13.41
CA GLN A 19 20.75 -20.54 12.53
C GLN A 19 21.76 -19.81 11.66
N ASN A 20 21.79 -20.15 10.38
CA ASN A 20 22.29 -19.23 9.38
C ASN A 20 21.36 -18.02 9.43
N THR A 21 21.43 -17.23 10.49
CA THR A 21 21.28 -15.78 10.44
C THR A 21 22.49 -15.30 9.66
N GLY A 22 22.53 -15.63 8.36
CA GLY A 22 23.17 -14.72 7.44
C GLY A 22 22.42 -13.43 7.70
N GLU A 23 23.06 -12.49 8.38
CA GLU A 23 22.54 -11.13 8.50
C GLU A 23 22.11 -10.75 7.10
N MET A 24 20.79 -10.74 6.85
CA MET A 24 20.28 -10.06 5.69
C MET A 24 20.68 -8.62 5.94
N LYS A 25 21.82 -8.23 5.36
CA LYS A 25 22.22 -6.83 5.28
C LYS A 25 21.14 -6.18 4.44
N ILE A 26 20.06 -5.77 5.08
CA ILE A 26 19.08 -4.86 4.49
C ILE A 26 19.93 -3.65 4.14
N GLN A 27 20.16 -3.46 2.85
CA GLN A 27 20.96 -2.35 2.37
C GLN A 27 20.22 -1.09 2.78
N GLN A 28 20.72 -0.45 3.84
CA GLN A 28 20.06 0.71 4.41
C GLN A 28 20.21 1.83 3.39
N ILE A 29 19.08 2.23 2.80
CA ILE A 29 19.04 3.33 1.84
C ILE A 29 19.48 4.59 2.60
N PRO A 30 20.50 5.32 2.13
CA PRO A 30 20.92 6.57 2.76
C PRO A 30 19.73 7.52 2.91
N LEU A 31 19.66 8.26 4.04
CA LEU A 31 18.50 9.09 4.38
C LEU A 31 18.12 10.06 3.26
N GLU A 32 19.12 10.66 2.60
CA GLU A 32 18.97 11.58 1.49
C GLU A 32 18.32 10.97 0.23
N LYS A 33 18.29 9.63 0.14
CA LYS A 33 17.64 8.87 -0.95
C LYS A 33 16.29 8.28 -0.55
N GLN A 34 15.86 8.45 0.70
CA GLN A 34 14.55 7.98 1.19
C GLN A 34 13.44 8.99 0.86
N ILE A 35 13.36 9.39 -0.42
CA ILE A 35 12.36 10.34 -0.90
C ILE A 35 10.95 9.74 -0.81
N THR A 36 10.02 10.54 -0.30
CA THR A 36 8.58 10.26 -0.35
C THR A 36 7.94 11.29 -1.26
N TYR A 37 7.34 10.81 -2.35
CA TYR A 37 6.49 11.64 -3.19
C TYR A 37 5.11 11.74 -2.57
N MET A 38 4.45 12.88 -2.73
CA MET A 38 3.13 13.13 -2.15
C MET A 38 2.25 13.99 -3.05
N ILE A 39 0.95 13.92 -2.79
CA ILE A 39 -0.02 14.95 -3.18
C ILE A 39 -0.44 15.69 -1.91
N ASP A 40 -0.09 16.96 -1.82
CA ASP A 40 -0.66 17.89 -0.86
C ASP A 40 -2.02 18.35 -1.40
N ILE A 41 -3.08 18.07 -0.67
CA ILE A 41 -4.44 18.39 -1.05
C ILE A 41 -5.10 19.21 0.05
N THR A 42 -5.72 20.31 -0.35
CA THR A 42 -6.65 21.08 0.48
C THR A 42 -8.02 21.02 -0.17
N THR A 43 -9.02 20.60 0.58
CA THR A 43 -10.40 20.48 0.09
C THR A 43 -11.41 20.92 1.14
N ASN A 44 -12.56 21.42 0.68
CA ASN A 44 -13.70 21.79 1.50
C ASN A 44 -14.92 20.86 1.33
N ILE A 45 -14.77 19.78 0.57
CA ILE A 45 -15.81 18.80 0.26
C ILE A 45 -15.18 17.39 0.33
N PRO A 46 -15.95 16.32 0.60
CA PRO A 46 -15.39 14.99 0.54
C PRO A 46 -14.85 14.64 -0.84
N VAL A 47 -13.65 14.06 -0.87
CA VAL A 47 -12.97 13.69 -2.11
C VAL A 47 -12.32 12.32 -1.99
N ILE A 48 -12.14 11.66 -3.13
CA ILE A 48 -11.37 10.44 -3.25
C ILE A 48 -10.18 10.71 -4.18
N VAL A 49 -8.99 10.34 -3.74
CA VAL A 49 -7.77 10.45 -4.52
C VAL A 49 -7.31 9.05 -4.92
N TYR A 50 -7.06 8.87 -6.20
CA TYR A 50 -6.53 7.65 -6.78
C TYR A 50 -5.12 7.89 -7.33
N VAL A 51 -4.27 6.88 -7.18
CA VAL A 51 -2.93 6.81 -7.77
C VAL A 51 -2.86 5.53 -8.59
N ASN A 52 -2.61 5.63 -9.89
CA ASN A 52 -2.65 4.50 -10.83
C ASN A 52 -3.93 3.65 -10.71
N ASP A 53 -5.09 4.32 -10.60
CA ASP A 53 -6.41 3.71 -10.38
C ASP A 53 -6.58 2.91 -9.08
N ILE A 54 -5.61 3.00 -8.15
CA ILE A 54 -5.71 2.48 -6.79
C ILE A 54 -6.22 3.60 -5.89
N LYS A 55 -7.26 3.35 -5.09
CA LYS A 55 -7.75 4.34 -4.11
C LYS A 55 -6.68 4.56 -3.06
N ALA A 56 -6.07 5.74 -3.08
CA ALA A 56 -4.98 6.11 -2.18
C ALA A 56 -5.48 6.80 -0.91
N SER A 57 -6.53 7.62 -1.03
CA SER A 57 -7.14 8.29 0.12
C SER A 57 -8.60 8.60 -0.14
N GLU A 58 -9.37 8.66 0.94
CA GLU A 58 -10.76 9.09 0.97
C GLU A 58 -10.92 10.09 2.11
N LEU A 59 -11.01 11.37 1.74
CA LEU A 59 -11.12 12.47 2.68
C LEU A 59 -12.60 12.77 2.86
N ASN A 60 -13.15 12.40 4.01
CA ASN A 60 -14.58 12.51 4.30
C ASN A 60 -15.00 13.86 4.92
N MET A 61 -14.03 14.74 5.19
CA MET A 61 -14.23 16.05 5.82
C MET A 61 -13.32 17.09 5.15
N PRO A 62 -13.71 18.38 5.16
CA PRO A 62 -12.83 19.48 4.79
C PRO A 62 -11.50 19.40 5.54
N LEU A 63 -10.39 19.26 4.83
CA LEU A 63 -9.07 19.11 5.43
C LEU A 63 -7.97 19.43 4.42
N GLY A 64 -6.83 19.91 4.94
CA GLY A 64 -5.54 19.92 4.25
C GLY A 64 -4.69 18.75 4.71
N THR A 65 -4.18 17.92 3.80
CA THR A 65 -3.35 16.76 4.14
C THR A 65 -2.41 16.39 2.99
N ALA A 66 -1.33 15.68 3.33
CA ALA A 66 -0.43 15.07 2.36
C ALA A 66 -0.75 13.58 2.21
N ILE A 67 -0.83 13.11 0.97
CA ILE A 67 -1.07 11.71 0.62
C ILE A 67 0.21 11.15 -0.01
N ASP A 68 0.85 10.21 0.68
CA ASP A 68 2.07 9.56 0.20
C ASP A 68 1.77 8.70 -1.04
N LEU A 69 2.56 8.87 -2.10
CA LEU A 69 2.41 8.15 -3.36
C LEU A 69 3.23 6.86 -3.42
N ASN A 70 4.34 6.80 -2.68
CA ASN A 70 5.27 5.66 -2.67
C ASN A 70 4.58 4.30 -2.50
N PRO A 71 3.55 4.12 -1.63
CA PRO A 71 2.87 2.84 -1.49
C PRO A 71 2.11 2.36 -2.75
N TYR A 72 1.86 3.25 -3.71
CA TYR A 72 1.02 3.01 -4.89
C TYR A 72 1.82 2.98 -6.20
N VAL A 73 3.14 3.11 -6.13
CA VAL A 73 4.04 3.14 -7.28
C VAL A 73 5.14 2.11 -7.12
N LEU A 74 5.53 1.49 -8.23
CA LEU A 74 6.47 0.38 -8.21
C LEU A 74 7.89 0.79 -8.64
N LYS A 75 8.02 1.90 -9.36
CA LYS A 75 9.28 2.40 -9.92
C LYS A 75 9.14 3.83 -10.42
N ASN A 76 10.27 4.42 -10.80
CA ASN A 76 10.33 5.70 -11.52
C ASN A 76 9.56 5.61 -12.86
N GLY A 77 8.99 6.74 -13.26
CA GLY A 77 8.16 6.86 -14.44
C GLY A 77 6.91 7.72 -14.21
N LYS A 78 6.05 7.76 -15.22
CA LYS A 78 4.73 8.39 -15.15
C LYS A 78 3.83 7.66 -14.18
N CYS A 79 3.17 8.41 -13.30
CA CYS A 79 2.04 7.92 -12.52
C CYS A 79 0.83 8.84 -12.73
N LYS A 80 -0.35 8.22 -12.69
CA LYS A 80 -1.62 8.91 -12.89
C LYS A 80 -2.24 9.25 -11.54
N ILE A 81 -2.58 10.51 -11.34
CA ILE A 81 -3.33 11.01 -10.19
C ILE A 81 -4.75 11.33 -10.65
N LYS A 82 -5.76 10.89 -9.89
CA LYS A 82 -7.16 11.18 -10.17
C LYS A 82 -7.86 11.66 -8.91
N LEU A 83 -8.55 12.79 -9.03
CA LEU A 83 -9.43 13.34 -8.00
C LEU A 83 -10.88 13.04 -8.40
N GLN A 84 -11.66 12.50 -7.47
CA GLN A 84 -13.10 12.33 -7.61
C GLN A 84 -13.81 13.11 -6.50
N ILE A 85 -14.88 13.82 -6.88
CA ILE A 85 -15.70 14.61 -5.97
C ILE A 85 -17.16 14.20 -6.14
N PHE A 86 -17.80 13.88 -5.01
CA PHE A 86 -19.19 13.47 -4.96
C PHE A 86 -20.04 14.52 -4.24
N PRO A 87 -21.35 14.60 -4.53
CA PRO A 87 -22.28 15.41 -3.74
C PRO A 87 -22.25 15.00 -2.27
N LEU A 88 -22.47 15.96 -1.39
CA LEU A 88 -22.62 15.72 0.04
C LEU A 88 -24.03 15.16 0.33
N PHE A 89 -24.24 13.88 0.01
CA PHE A 89 -25.54 13.23 0.17
C PHE A 89 -26.11 13.30 1.59
N ARG A 90 -25.24 13.33 2.62
CA ARG A 90 -25.65 13.49 4.02
C ARG A 90 -26.32 14.84 4.32
N ARG A 91 -26.04 15.86 3.51
CA ARG A 91 -26.67 17.18 3.59
C ARG A 91 -27.94 17.28 2.72
N GLY A 92 -28.23 16.24 1.93
CA GLY A 92 -29.28 16.25 0.91
C GLY A 92 -28.84 16.86 -0.42
N ASP A 93 -27.54 17.13 -0.60
CA ASP A 93 -27.02 17.68 -1.85
C ASP A 93 -27.09 16.61 -2.95
N THR A 94 -27.58 17.00 -4.13
CA THR A 94 -27.64 16.13 -5.32
C THR A 94 -26.57 16.45 -6.35
N LEU A 95 -25.91 17.60 -6.23
CA LEU A 95 -24.88 18.10 -7.15
C LEU A 95 -23.64 18.55 -6.39
N VAL A 96 -22.51 18.51 -7.07
CA VAL A 96 -21.25 19.16 -6.71
C VAL A 96 -21.24 20.56 -7.29
N THR A 97 -21.21 21.56 -6.43
CA THR A 97 -21.18 22.96 -6.88
C THR A 97 -19.84 23.33 -7.50
N VAL A 98 -19.83 24.18 -8.53
CA VAL A 98 -18.62 24.74 -9.14
C VAL A 98 -17.69 25.37 -8.09
N GLU A 99 -18.26 26.04 -7.09
CA GLU A 99 -17.49 26.69 -6.01
C GLU A 99 -16.69 25.68 -5.17
N ASN A 100 -17.29 24.55 -4.80
CA ASN A 100 -16.58 23.49 -4.08
C ASN A 100 -15.44 22.90 -4.92
N ILE A 101 -15.62 22.76 -6.24
CA ILE A 101 -14.56 22.29 -7.13
C ILE A 101 -13.40 23.29 -7.16
N ARG A 102 -13.69 24.59 -7.26
CA ARG A 102 -12.68 25.67 -7.30
C ARG A 102 -11.91 25.86 -5.99
N ARG A 103 -12.48 25.44 -4.86
CA ARG A 103 -11.83 25.52 -3.53
C ARG A 103 -10.86 24.37 -3.26
N CYS A 104 -10.89 23.33 -4.09
CA CYS A 104 -9.90 22.26 -4.02
C CYS A 104 -8.57 22.76 -4.60
N ASN A 105 -7.48 22.49 -3.90
CA ASN A 105 -6.11 22.76 -4.36
C ASN A 105 -5.29 21.49 -4.23
N LEU A 106 -4.54 21.15 -5.27
CA LEU A 106 -3.65 19.99 -5.30
C LEU A 106 -2.26 20.44 -5.72
N PHE A 107 -1.25 19.98 -4.98
CA PHE A 107 0.15 20.18 -5.30
C PHE A 107 0.87 18.83 -5.27
N PHE A 108 1.62 18.55 -6.33
CA PHE A 108 2.57 17.47 -6.37
C PHE A 108 3.89 17.92 -5.76
N GLY A 109 4.49 17.02 -5.00
CA GLY A 109 5.64 17.35 -4.18
C GLY A 109 6.39 16.14 -3.64
N SER A 110 7.39 16.42 -2.82
CA SER A 110 8.17 15.40 -2.15
C SER A 110 8.76 15.90 -0.83
N TYR A 111 9.16 14.95 0.01
CA TYR A 111 9.90 15.21 1.24
C TYR A 111 10.73 14.00 1.63
N ILE A 112 11.60 14.17 2.62
CA ILE A 112 12.35 13.10 3.27
C ILE A 112 11.93 13.08 4.73
N ARG A 113 11.54 11.91 5.27
CA ARG A 113 11.22 11.76 6.70
C ARG A 113 12.36 11.06 7.41
N ASN A 114 12.98 11.75 8.35
CA ASN A 114 13.90 11.10 9.27
C ASN A 114 13.10 10.23 10.24
N LYS A 115 13.20 8.91 10.10
CA LYS A 115 12.45 7.96 10.93
C LYS A 115 12.90 7.93 12.38
N GLU A 116 14.11 8.39 12.69
CA GLU A 116 14.64 8.41 14.06
C GLU A 116 14.14 9.63 14.85
N THR A 117 14.05 10.79 14.19
CA THR A 117 13.66 12.06 14.83
C THR A 117 12.23 12.50 14.53
N ASP A 118 11.57 11.82 13.58
CA ASP A 118 10.29 12.21 13.00
C ASP A 118 10.29 13.57 12.27
N GLU A 119 11.47 14.05 11.89
CA GLU A 119 11.61 15.34 11.21
C GLU A 119 11.33 15.21 9.70
N ILE A 120 10.59 16.17 9.16
CA ILE A 120 10.37 16.33 7.72
C ILE A 120 11.43 17.27 7.16
N LEU A 121 12.25 16.75 6.24
CA LEU A 121 13.33 17.45 5.56
C LEU A 121 12.96 17.68 4.09
N ASN A 122 13.47 18.76 3.50
CA ASN A 122 13.36 19.06 2.07
C ASN A 122 11.93 19.00 1.52
N TYR A 123 10.94 19.44 2.32
CA TYR A 123 9.54 19.50 1.87
C TYR A 123 9.40 20.43 0.67
N LYS A 124 8.83 19.90 -0.41
CA LYS A 124 8.49 20.62 -1.65
C LYS A 124 7.06 20.28 -2.00
N ALA A 125 6.24 21.29 -2.23
CA ALA A 125 4.87 21.19 -2.73
C ALA A 125 4.69 22.26 -3.82
N ASP A 126 5.56 22.22 -4.81
CA ASP A 126 5.82 23.32 -5.74
C ASP A 126 5.14 23.14 -7.11
N VAL A 127 4.71 21.92 -7.44
CA VAL A 127 4.03 21.64 -8.72
C VAL A 127 2.53 21.65 -8.54
N ALA A 128 1.89 22.78 -8.85
CA ALA A 128 0.43 22.87 -8.83
C ALA A 128 -0.22 21.93 -9.87
N LEU A 129 -1.25 21.20 -9.45
CA LEU A 129 -2.11 20.40 -10.32
C LEU A 129 -3.44 21.17 -10.50
N PRO A 130 -3.57 22.02 -11.53
CA PRO A 130 -4.70 22.93 -11.65
C PRO A 130 -6.00 22.17 -11.90
N ILE A 131 -7.05 22.55 -11.18
CA ILE A 131 -8.40 22.02 -11.36
C ILE A 131 -9.17 22.91 -12.34
N VAL A 132 -9.78 22.28 -13.35
CA VAL A 132 -10.60 22.96 -14.35
C VAL A 132 -12.07 22.72 -14.01
N ALA A 133 -12.65 23.64 -13.24
CA ALA A 133 -14.05 23.54 -12.85
C ALA A 133 -14.99 23.71 -14.07
N PRO A 134 -16.12 22.97 -14.12
CA PRO A 134 -17.14 23.13 -15.16
C PRO A 134 -17.83 24.50 -15.07
N LYS A 135 -18.64 24.82 -16.08
CA LYS A 135 -19.43 26.08 -16.12
C LYS A 135 -20.60 26.09 -15.16
N GLU A 136 -21.17 24.91 -14.91
CA GLU A 136 -22.38 24.70 -14.12
C GLU A 136 -22.15 23.56 -13.13
N ASP A 137 -23.02 23.46 -12.13
CA ASP A 137 -22.97 22.40 -11.12
C ASP A 137 -23.20 21.03 -11.75
N VAL A 138 -22.51 20.01 -11.26
CA VAL A 138 -22.48 18.67 -11.87
C VAL A 138 -22.86 17.60 -10.85
N PRO A 139 -23.49 16.48 -11.24
CA PRO A 139 -23.78 15.38 -10.31
C PRO A 139 -22.53 14.70 -9.78
N TYR A 140 -21.41 14.83 -10.50
CA TYR A 140 -20.14 14.20 -10.21
C TYR A 140 -19.02 14.95 -10.93
N PHE A 141 -17.86 15.07 -10.29
CA PHE A 141 -16.68 15.67 -10.91
C PHE A 141 -15.48 14.73 -10.77
N GLU A 142 -14.72 14.59 -11.86
CA GLU A 142 -13.41 13.96 -11.85
C GLU A 142 -12.43 14.70 -12.73
N GLN A 143 -11.16 14.64 -12.35
CA GLN A 143 -10.06 15.12 -13.17
C GLN A 143 -8.81 14.26 -12.93
N GLU A 144 -8.03 14.07 -13.99
CA GLU A 144 -6.78 13.31 -13.96
C GLU A 144 -5.58 14.22 -14.28
N TRP A 145 -4.42 13.86 -13.72
CA TRP A 145 -3.12 14.45 -14.04
C TRP A 145 -2.09 13.33 -14.16
N ASP A 146 -1.11 13.52 -15.05
CA ASP A 146 0.09 12.68 -15.10
C ASP A 146 1.24 13.43 -14.42
N VAL A 147 1.92 12.76 -13.48
CA VAL A 147 3.13 13.27 -12.83
C VAL A 147 4.29 12.29 -13.07
N GLU A 148 5.52 12.80 -13.07
CA GLU A 148 6.72 11.99 -13.32
C GLU A 148 7.51 11.80 -12.03
N LEU A 149 7.85 10.55 -11.71
CA LEU A 149 8.67 10.18 -10.56
C LEU A 149 10.08 9.80 -11.03
N THR A 150 11.12 10.40 -10.47
CA THR A 150 12.49 10.28 -10.98
C THR A 150 13.52 9.79 -9.97
N GLU A 151 13.22 9.84 -8.66
CA GLU A 151 14.20 9.65 -7.60
C GLU A 151 13.86 8.48 -6.64
N LEU A 152 12.89 7.63 -6.99
CA LEU A 152 12.58 6.45 -6.19
C LEU A 152 13.82 5.53 -6.08
N PRO A 153 14.16 5.04 -4.88
CA PRO A 153 15.34 4.21 -4.66
C PRO A 153 15.10 2.71 -4.96
N TYR A 154 13.99 2.38 -5.62
CA TYR A 154 13.57 1.00 -5.90
C TYR A 154 12.93 0.85 -7.29
N GLU A 155 13.04 -0.36 -7.82
CA GLU A 155 12.21 -0.87 -8.91
C GLU A 155 11.65 -2.22 -8.47
N LEU A 156 10.35 -2.27 -8.23
CA LEU A 156 9.63 -3.44 -7.75
C LEU A 156 8.84 -4.06 -8.90
N GLU A 157 8.80 -5.39 -8.95
CA GLU A 157 7.86 -6.08 -9.84
C GLU A 157 6.42 -5.89 -9.36
N GLY A 158 6.16 -6.02 -8.05
CA GLY A 158 4.85 -5.82 -7.43
C GLY A 158 3.70 -6.46 -8.20
N TRP A 159 2.61 -5.71 -8.38
CA TRP A 159 1.46 -6.12 -9.16
C TRP A 159 1.59 -5.84 -10.68
N SER A 160 2.77 -5.47 -11.18
CA SER A 160 2.95 -5.15 -12.61
C SER A 160 2.69 -6.33 -13.54
N LYS A 161 2.95 -7.57 -13.07
CA LYS A 161 2.61 -8.82 -13.76
C LYS A 161 1.26 -9.40 -13.34
N GLY A 162 0.45 -8.63 -12.60
CA GLY A 162 -0.89 -9.00 -12.19
C GLY A 162 -1.80 -9.25 -13.40
N GLN A 163 -2.74 -10.17 -13.23
CA GLN A 163 -3.68 -10.53 -14.29
C GLN A 163 -5.02 -9.81 -14.08
N ASP A 164 -5.54 -9.17 -15.13
CA ASP A 164 -6.87 -8.55 -15.10
C ASP A 164 -7.96 -9.62 -15.18
N LEU A 165 -8.54 -9.95 -14.03
CA LEU A 165 -9.58 -10.98 -13.90
C LEU A 165 -10.90 -10.57 -14.56
N ARG A 166 -11.12 -9.28 -14.88
CA ARG A 166 -12.32 -8.86 -15.62
C ARG A 166 -12.34 -9.37 -17.05
N LYS A 167 -11.16 -9.67 -17.60
CA LYS A 167 -10.98 -10.23 -18.96
C LYS A 167 -11.10 -11.75 -18.98
N TRP A 168 -11.28 -12.39 -17.82
CA TRP A 168 -11.46 -13.82 -17.74
C TRP A 168 -12.91 -14.23 -17.98
N ASP A 169 -13.05 -15.47 -18.47
CA ASP A 169 -14.31 -16.16 -18.45
C ASP A 169 -14.79 -16.35 -17.00
N LYS A 170 -15.99 -15.83 -16.71
CA LYS A 170 -16.53 -15.77 -15.34
C LYS A 170 -16.73 -17.17 -14.75
N ASP A 171 -17.25 -18.10 -15.53
CA ASP A 171 -17.53 -19.47 -15.08
C ASP A 171 -16.24 -20.23 -14.77
N LYS A 172 -15.20 -20.07 -15.59
CA LYS A 172 -13.88 -20.64 -15.33
C LYS A 172 -13.22 -20.01 -14.10
N LEU A 173 -13.34 -18.69 -13.92
CA LEU A 173 -12.81 -17.99 -12.77
C LEU A 173 -13.49 -18.49 -11.49
N GLU A 174 -14.82 -18.54 -11.46
CA GLU A 174 -15.59 -19.03 -10.33
C GLU A 174 -15.20 -20.47 -9.96
N LYS A 175 -15.17 -21.38 -10.95
CA LYS A 175 -14.77 -22.78 -10.72
C LYS A 175 -13.39 -22.89 -10.07
N LYS A 176 -12.40 -22.10 -10.52
CA LYS A 176 -11.06 -22.11 -9.93
C LYS A 176 -11.05 -21.56 -8.51
N VAL A 177 -11.76 -20.45 -8.27
CA VAL A 177 -11.86 -19.83 -6.93
C VAL A 177 -12.53 -20.78 -5.95
N VAL A 178 -13.66 -21.39 -6.34
CA VAL A 178 -14.38 -22.37 -5.52
C VAL A 178 -13.50 -23.58 -5.21
N ALA A 179 -12.84 -24.15 -6.21
CA ALA A 179 -11.95 -25.30 -6.01
C ALA A 179 -10.79 -24.99 -5.05
N PHE A 180 -10.20 -23.79 -5.15
CA PHE A 180 -9.15 -23.35 -4.23
C PHE A 180 -9.64 -23.26 -2.78
N HIS A 181 -10.81 -22.66 -2.55
CA HIS A 181 -11.39 -22.54 -1.20
C HIS A 181 -11.84 -23.90 -0.65
N GLN A 182 -12.35 -24.79 -1.50
CA GLN A 182 -12.67 -26.17 -1.10
C GLN A 182 -11.41 -26.94 -0.70
N LYS A 183 -10.29 -26.76 -1.40
CA LYS A 183 -8.99 -27.33 -1.00
C LYS A 183 -8.58 -26.83 0.39
N ILE A 184 -8.66 -25.52 0.63
CA ILE A 184 -8.34 -24.94 1.95
C ILE A 184 -9.25 -25.52 3.03
N ARG A 185 -10.56 -25.53 2.79
CA ARG A 185 -11.55 -26.08 3.74
C ARG A 185 -11.21 -27.52 4.11
N LYS A 186 -10.82 -28.34 3.14
CA LYS A 186 -10.41 -29.73 3.37
C LYS A 186 -9.15 -29.80 4.24
N ILE A 187 -8.09 -29.06 3.92
CA ILE A 187 -6.86 -29.01 4.71
C ILE A 187 -7.15 -28.70 6.18
N LEU A 188 -8.00 -27.68 6.42
CA LEU A 188 -8.36 -27.25 7.77
C LEU A 188 -9.22 -28.30 8.51
N ASN A 189 -10.21 -28.89 7.84
CA ASN A 189 -11.07 -29.92 8.44
C ASN A 189 -10.32 -31.23 8.73
N ASP A 190 -9.36 -31.58 7.89
CA ASP A 190 -8.53 -32.77 8.05
C ASP A 190 -7.41 -32.56 9.11
N GLY A 191 -7.26 -31.33 9.64
CA GLY A 191 -6.21 -30.97 10.60
C GLY A 191 -4.79 -31.05 10.03
N ASN A 192 -4.64 -30.96 8.70
CA ASN A 192 -3.35 -31.11 8.02
C ASN A 192 -2.50 -29.84 8.15
N SER A 193 -1.82 -29.72 9.29
CA SER A 193 -0.97 -28.58 9.62
C SER A 193 0.20 -28.40 8.66
N GLU A 194 0.78 -29.49 8.16
CA GLU A 194 1.91 -29.43 7.23
C GLU A 194 1.51 -28.77 5.91
N GLU A 195 0.38 -29.17 5.31
CA GLU A 195 -0.07 -28.58 4.05
C GLU A 195 -0.57 -27.14 4.24
N TRP A 196 -1.18 -26.83 5.39
CA TRP A 196 -1.52 -25.46 5.75
C TRP A 196 -0.27 -24.56 5.83
N MET A 197 0.77 -25.00 6.54
CA MET A 197 2.03 -24.26 6.66
C MET A 197 2.69 -24.03 5.30
N LYS A 198 2.74 -25.05 4.43
CA LYS A 198 3.25 -24.90 3.05
C LYS A 198 2.47 -23.86 2.25
N LEU A 199 1.14 -23.83 2.39
CA LEU A 199 0.28 -22.90 1.67
C LEU A 199 0.50 -21.44 2.10
N ILE A 200 0.78 -21.20 3.39
CA ILE A 200 0.95 -19.85 3.94
C ILE A 200 2.42 -19.41 4.08
N GLN A 201 3.39 -20.30 3.82
CA GLN A 201 4.81 -20.06 4.04
C GLN A 201 5.30 -18.77 3.37
N LYS A 202 4.97 -18.58 2.08
CA LYS A 202 5.37 -17.40 1.32
C LYS A 202 4.93 -16.09 2.00
N ARG A 203 3.69 -16.05 2.51
CA ARG A 203 3.19 -14.88 3.24
C ARG A 203 3.95 -14.67 4.55
N PHE A 204 4.29 -15.74 5.26
CA PHE A 204 5.10 -15.65 6.47
C PHE A 204 6.49 -15.08 6.16
N ASP A 205 7.13 -15.56 5.09
CA ASP A 205 8.44 -15.07 4.65
C ASP A 205 8.39 -13.59 4.24
N GLU A 206 7.25 -13.09 3.74
CA GLU A 206 7.09 -11.70 3.30
C GLU A 206 6.74 -10.74 4.45
N VAL A 207 6.07 -11.19 5.52
CA VAL A 207 5.46 -10.30 6.54
C VAL A 207 6.14 -10.39 7.91
N CYS A 208 6.80 -11.51 8.24
CA CYS A 208 7.34 -11.76 9.58
C CYS A 208 8.86 -11.56 9.71
N ILE A 209 9.45 -10.72 8.85
CA ILE A 209 10.87 -10.31 8.95
C ILE A 209 10.99 -9.05 9.82
#